data_AF-A0A1G5P1L5-F1
#
_entry.id   AF-A0A1G5P1L5-F1
#
_cell.length_a   1.000
_cell.length_b   1.000
_cell.length_c   1.000
_cell.angle_alpha   90.00
_cell.angle_beta   90.00
_cell.angle_gamma   90.00
#
_symmetry.space_group_name_H-M   'P 1'
#
loop_
_entity.id
_entity.type
_entity.pdbx_description
1 polymer ?
#
loop_
_entity_poly.entity_id
_entity_poly.type
_entity_poly.pdbx_seq_one_letter_code
_entity_poly.pdbx_strand_id
1 'polypeptide(L)'
;MSIRPPRILAPSKQSSPYDALEHEMMAERAASLSRIASRFEEALAAWRRLEDAAKAGGSARDIEDGSIEEARARALDEAAQALWALVVQREALGLPGTERLMREYDVPRVLRARLGIVRKPAL
;
A
#
# COMPACT_ATOMS: atom_id res chain seq x y z
N MET A 1 10.97 15.78 49.55
CA MET A 1 11.71 14.75 48.80
C MET A 1 10.85 13.49 48.76
N SER A 2 10.19 13.19 47.64
CA SER A 2 9.39 11.97 47.46
C SER A 2 10.27 10.94 46.75
N ILE A 3 10.51 9.80 47.41
CA ILE A 3 11.35 8.72 46.89
C ILE A 3 10.46 7.82 46.03
N ARG A 4 10.78 7.71 44.74
CA ARG A 4 10.06 6.83 43.81
C ARG A 4 10.61 5.40 43.95
N PRO A 5 9.78 4.39 44.24
CA PRO A 5 10.25 3.01 44.38
C PRO A 5 10.82 2.46 43.06
N PRO A 6 11.84 1.59 43.11
CA PRO A 6 12.41 0.95 41.92
C PRO A 6 11.39 0.04 41.24
N ARG A 7 11.37 0.07 39.90
CA ARG A 7 10.39 -0.60 39.01
C ARG A 7 10.31 -2.13 39.18
N ILE A 8 11.30 -2.75 39.82
CA ILE A 8 11.36 -4.18 40.18
C ILE A 8 10.33 -4.56 41.25
N LEU A 9 9.94 -3.61 42.11
CA LEU A 9 8.97 -3.83 43.19
C LEU A 9 7.54 -3.46 42.76
N ALA A 10 7.32 -3.10 41.50
CA ALA A 10 5.98 -2.79 41.01
C ALA A 10 5.17 -4.09 40.88
N PRO A 11 3.93 -4.14 41.40
CA PRO A 11 3.07 -5.31 41.22
C PRO A 11 2.87 -5.56 39.71
N SER A 12 2.97 -6.83 39.31
CA SER A 12 2.67 -7.22 37.93
C SER A 12 1.22 -6.88 37.63
N LYS A 13 0.97 -6.11 36.58
CA LYS A 13 -0.38 -5.81 36.11
C LYS A 13 -0.99 -7.14 35.64
N GLN A 14 -2.03 -7.62 36.31
CA GLN A 14 -2.78 -8.79 35.85
C GLN A 14 -3.38 -8.46 34.48
N SER A 15 -3.08 -9.26 33.46
CA SER A 15 -3.60 -9.07 32.11
C SER A 15 -5.11 -9.27 32.11
N SER A 16 -5.86 -8.28 31.65
CA SER A 16 -7.30 -8.36 31.47
C SER A 16 -7.62 -9.14 30.18
N PRO A 17 -8.78 -9.80 30.07
CA PRO A 17 -9.29 -10.30 28.78
C PRO A 17 -9.32 -9.22 27.69
N TYR A 18 -9.48 -7.94 28.06
CA TYR A 18 -9.38 -6.81 27.13
C TYR A 18 -7.97 -6.68 26.52
N ASP A 19 -6.91 -6.97 27.27
CA ASP A 19 -5.53 -6.88 26.77
C ASP A 19 -5.28 -7.96 25.69
N ALA A 20 -5.87 -9.14 25.83
CA ALA A 20 -5.78 -10.21 24.83
C ALA A 20 -6.51 -9.83 23.53
N LEU A 21 -7.73 -9.27 23.65
CA LEU A 21 -8.48 -8.78 22.50
C LEU A 21 -7.75 -7.64 21.79
N GLU A 22 -7.18 -6.69 22.51
CA GLU A 22 -6.40 -5.60 21.92
C GLU A 22 -5.21 -6.15 21.11
N HIS A 23 -4.52 -7.16 21.63
CA HIS A 23 -3.41 -7.82 20.94
C HIS A 23 -3.87 -8.48 19.63
N GLU A 24 -4.96 -9.24 19.65
CA GLU A 24 -5.53 -9.86 18.45
C GLU A 24 -5.95 -8.83 17.41
N MET A 25 -6.61 -7.75 17.84
CA MET A 25 -6.98 -6.67 16.92
C MET A 25 -5.76 -5.96 16.33
N MET A 26 -4.67 -5.78 17.10
CA MET A 26 -3.42 -5.24 16.56
C MET A 26 -2.77 -6.17 15.54
N ALA A 27 -2.76 -7.48 15.83
CA ALA A 27 -2.24 -8.50 14.92
C ALA A 27 -3.03 -8.52 13.60
N GLU A 28 -4.37 -8.47 13.66
CA GLU A 28 -5.20 -8.45 12.46
C GLU A 28 -5.04 -7.16 11.65
N ARG A 29 -4.89 -6.01 12.31
CA ARG A 29 -4.57 -4.73 11.62
C ARG A 29 -3.26 -4.81 10.87
N ALA A 30 -2.22 -5.38 11.49
CA ALA A 30 -0.91 -5.57 10.86
C ALA A 30 -1.00 -6.53 9.66
N ALA A 31 -1.71 -7.65 9.82
CA ALA A 31 -1.94 -8.61 8.74
C ALA A 31 -2.72 -7.97 7.57
N SER A 32 -3.75 -7.19 7.86
CA SER A 32 -4.52 -6.45 6.86
C SER A 32 -3.69 -5.43 6.11
N LEU A 33 -2.86 -4.65 6.82
CA LEU A 33 -1.96 -3.68 6.19
C LEU A 33 -0.94 -4.38 5.28
N SER A 34 -0.37 -5.51 5.72
CA SER A 34 0.57 -6.31 4.92
C SER A 34 -0.06 -6.76 3.60
N ARG A 35 -1.28 -7.31 3.64
CA ARG A 35 -2.01 -7.74 2.42
C ARG A 35 -2.24 -6.58 1.45
N ILE A 36 -2.56 -5.39 1.96
CA ILE A 36 -2.76 -4.19 1.11
C ILE A 36 -1.43 -3.74 0.49
N ALA A 37 -0.33 -3.76 1.25
CA ALA A 37 1.00 -3.43 0.75
C ALA A 37 1.44 -4.40 -0.35
N SER A 38 1.30 -5.72 -0.14
CA SER A 38 1.64 -6.73 -1.15
C SER A 38 0.85 -6.56 -2.45
N ARG A 39 -0.46 -6.25 -2.36
CA ARG A 39 -1.27 -5.96 -3.56
C ARG A 39 -0.76 -4.75 -4.32
N PHE A 40 -0.33 -3.71 -3.61
CA PHE A 40 0.27 -2.53 -4.24
C PHE A 40 1.60 -2.87 -4.91
N GLU A 41 2.46 -3.65 -4.25
CA GLU A 41 3.75 -4.11 -4.81
C GLU A 41 3.55 -4.91 -6.09
N GLU A 42 2.61 -5.85 -6.09
CA GLU A 42 2.25 -6.66 -7.26
C GLU A 42 1.75 -5.79 -8.42
N ALA A 43 0.83 -4.86 -8.16
CA ALA A 43 0.26 -3.98 -9.17
C ALA A 43 1.32 -3.01 -9.74
N LEU A 44 2.18 -2.44 -8.87
CA LEU A 44 3.27 -1.57 -9.28
C LEU A 44 4.29 -2.33 -10.17
N ALA A 45 4.63 -3.56 -9.80
CA ALA A 45 5.51 -4.40 -10.59
C ALA A 45 4.88 -4.78 -11.94
N ALA A 46 3.58 -5.08 -11.98
CA ALA A 46 2.86 -5.37 -13.21
C ALA A 46 2.88 -4.17 -14.18
N TRP A 47 2.57 -2.97 -13.68
CA TRP A 47 2.63 -1.76 -14.49
C TRP A 47 4.06 -1.47 -14.98
N ARG A 48 5.08 -1.58 -14.12
CA ARG A 48 6.49 -1.37 -14.51
C ARG A 48 6.93 -2.33 -15.64
N ARG A 49 6.55 -3.60 -15.57
CA ARG A 49 6.85 -4.58 -16.63
C ARG A 49 6.27 -4.16 -17.98
N LEU A 50 5.04 -3.64 -18.00
CA LEU A 50 4.41 -3.16 -19.24
C LEU A 50 5.07 -1.88 -19.75
N GLU A 51 5.45 -0.96 -18.87
CA GLU A 51 6.21 0.25 -19.25
C GLU A 51 7.58 -0.09 -19.84
N ASP A 52 8.29 -1.06 -19.26
CA ASP A 52 9.61 -1.47 -19.73
C ASP A 52 9.51 -2.19 -21.08
N ALA A 53 8.48 -3.03 -21.26
CA ALA A 53 8.19 -3.65 -22.56
C ALA A 53 7.90 -2.62 -23.65
N ALA A 54 7.12 -1.58 -23.33
CA ALA A 54 6.83 -0.48 -24.26
C ALA A 54 8.11 0.30 -24.64
N LYS A 55 9.00 0.57 -23.67
CA LYS A 55 10.27 1.28 -23.92
C LYS A 55 11.28 0.47 -24.72
N ALA A 56 11.27 -0.86 -24.61
CA ALA A 56 12.19 -1.75 -25.31
C ALA A 56 11.91 -1.88 -26.82
N GLY A 57 11.02 -1.06 -27.39
CA GLY A 57 10.66 -1.11 -28.81
C GLY A 57 9.64 -2.19 -29.13
N GLY A 58 8.96 -2.74 -28.13
CA GLY A 58 7.81 -3.62 -28.29
C GLY A 58 6.56 -2.88 -28.75
N SER A 59 6.61 -2.22 -29.92
CA SER A 59 5.46 -2.10 -30.84
C SER A 59 5.89 -1.32 -32.09
N ALA A 60 5.87 -1.98 -33.25
CA ALA A 60 5.82 -1.31 -34.56
C ALA A 60 5.40 -2.22 -35.74
N ARG A 61 5.24 -3.55 -35.58
CA ARG A 61 4.96 -4.42 -36.74
C ARG A 61 3.83 -5.42 -36.69
N ASP A 62 3.22 -5.74 -35.54
CA ASP A 62 2.18 -6.76 -35.50
C ASP A 62 0.88 -6.21 -34.88
N ILE A 63 0.05 -5.64 -35.74
CA ILE A 63 -1.43 -5.64 -35.77
C ILE A 63 -2.16 -6.10 -34.47
N GLU A 64 -2.09 -5.35 -33.36
CA GLU A 64 -3.05 -5.41 -32.22
C GLU A 64 -2.87 -4.23 -31.21
N ASP A 65 -2.49 -3.05 -31.72
CA ASP A 65 -1.91 -1.93 -30.95
C ASP A 65 -2.85 -1.27 -29.89
N GLY A 66 -4.17 -1.50 -29.98
CA GLY A 66 -5.12 -1.02 -28.96
C GLY A 66 -5.02 -1.79 -27.63
N SER A 67 -4.71 -3.09 -27.69
CA SER A 67 -4.75 -3.99 -26.53
C SER A 67 -3.62 -3.72 -25.53
N ILE A 68 -2.42 -3.40 -26.01
CA ILE A 68 -1.25 -3.15 -25.15
C ILE A 68 -1.38 -1.80 -24.44
N GLU A 69 -1.80 -0.74 -25.13
CA GLU A 69 -2.00 0.56 -24.52
C GLU A 69 -3.16 0.54 -23.51
N GLU A 70 -4.23 -0.19 -23.82
CA GLU A 70 -5.33 -0.45 -22.87
C GLU A 70 -4.85 -1.23 -21.65
N ALA A 71 -4.04 -2.28 -21.83
CA ALA A 71 -3.45 -3.05 -20.74
C ALA A 71 -2.56 -2.19 -19.84
N ARG A 72 -1.73 -1.30 -20.43
CA ARG A 72 -0.91 -0.33 -19.69
C ARG A 72 -1.76 0.65 -18.90
N ALA A 73 -2.78 1.23 -19.54
CA ALA A 73 -3.68 2.18 -18.89
C ALA A 73 -4.44 1.53 -17.73
N ARG A 74 -4.89 0.29 -17.89
CA ARG A 74 -5.54 -0.50 -16.85
C ARG A 74 -4.59 -0.83 -15.70
N ALA A 75 -3.39 -1.31 -15.99
CA ALA A 75 -2.39 -1.60 -14.96
C ALA A 75 -2.00 -0.35 -14.16
N LEU A 76 -1.92 0.81 -14.82
CA LEU A 76 -1.70 2.09 -14.17
C LEU A 76 -2.85 2.46 -13.22
N ASP A 77 -4.10 2.26 -13.64
CA ASP A 77 -5.28 2.51 -12.80
C ASP A 77 -5.34 1.54 -11.62
N GLU A 78 -5.04 0.26 -11.83
CA GLU A 78 -4.97 -0.76 -10.77
C GLU A 78 -3.88 -0.44 -9.73
N ALA A 79 -2.69 -0.03 -10.19
CA ALA A 79 -1.60 0.37 -9.30
C ALA A 79 -1.91 1.67 -8.53
N ALA A 80 -2.56 2.66 -9.17
CA ALA A 80 -3.00 3.88 -8.51
C ALA A 80 -4.08 3.62 -7.45
N GLN A 81 -5.03 2.72 -7.74
CA GLN A 81 -6.08 2.32 -6.80
C GLN A 81 -5.48 1.57 -5.59
N ALA A 82 -4.55 0.65 -5.82
CA ALA A 82 -3.87 -0.08 -4.75
C ALA A 82 -3.03 0.87 -3.88
N LEU A 83 -2.33 1.83 -4.48
CA LEU A 83 -1.61 2.87 -3.75
C LEU A 83 -2.56 3.72 -2.88
N TRP A 84 -3.70 4.13 -3.43
CA TRP A 84 -4.71 4.89 -2.68
C TRP A 84 -5.22 4.10 -1.47
N ALA A 85 -5.56 2.81 -1.65
CA ALA A 85 -5.99 1.95 -0.55
C ALA A 85 -4.91 1.81 0.55
N LEU A 86 -3.64 1.71 0.15
CA LEU A 86 -2.52 1.66 1.10
C LEU A 86 -2.39 2.95 1.90
N VAL A 87 -2.48 4.12 1.23
CA VAL A 87 -2.41 5.42 1.91
C VAL A 87 -3.56 5.57 2.90
N VAL A 88 -4.79 5.32 2.48
CA VAL A 88 -5.98 5.41 3.34
C VAL A 88 -5.87 4.49 4.54
N GLN A 89 -5.44 3.23 4.35
CA GLN A 89 -5.29 2.28 5.45
C GLN A 89 -4.23 2.75 6.45
N ARG A 90 -3.09 3.28 5.97
CA ARG A 90 -2.03 3.79 6.85
C ARG A 90 -2.52 4.97 7.67
N GLU A 91 -3.23 5.91 7.04
CA GLU A 91 -3.78 7.07 7.74
C GLU A 91 -4.86 6.67 8.76
N ALA A 92 -5.72 5.70 8.43
CA ALA A 92 -6.71 5.15 9.36
C ALA A 92 -6.07 4.47 10.58
N LEU A 93 -4.85 3.93 10.43
CA LEU A 93 -4.04 3.38 11.52
C LEU A 93 -3.19 4.44 12.25
N GLY A 94 -3.31 5.72 11.90
CA GLY A 94 -2.52 6.80 12.48
C GLY A 94 -1.04 6.76 12.10
N LEU A 95 -0.67 6.10 11.00
CA LEU A 95 0.71 5.97 10.52
C LEU A 95 1.06 7.12 9.58
N PRO A 96 1.86 8.12 10.01
CA PRO A 96 2.20 9.27 9.16
C PRO A 96 3.22 8.90 8.08
N GLY A 97 3.50 9.86 7.19
CA GLY A 97 4.64 9.81 6.28
C GLY A 97 4.32 9.31 4.88
N THR A 98 3.20 9.74 4.30
CA THR A 98 2.84 9.45 2.90
C THR A 98 3.97 9.82 1.94
N GLU A 99 4.65 10.97 2.14
CA GLU A 99 5.80 11.34 1.30
C GLU A 99 7.00 10.39 1.44
N ARG A 100 7.21 9.80 2.62
CA ARG A 100 8.26 8.78 2.80
C ARG A 100 7.88 7.49 2.06
N LEU A 101 6.63 7.05 2.17
CA LEU A 101 6.09 5.91 1.44
C LEU A 101 6.30 6.06 -0.07
N MET A 102 5.99 7.24 -0.63
CA MET A 102 6.16 7.52 -2.06
C MET A 102 7.63 7.40 -2.51
N ARG A 103 8.59 7.72 -1.64
CA ARG A 103 10.02 7.57 -1.93
C ARG A 103 10.50 6.13 -1.78
N GLU A 104 10.08 5.43 -0.72
CA GLU A 104 10.47 4.04 -0.45
C GLU A 104 10.06 3.09 -1.58
N TYR A 105 8.85 3.28 -2.13
CA TYR A 105 8.36 2.49 -3.26
C TYR A 105 8.80 3.02 -4.63
N ASP A 106 9.53 4.14 -4.68
CA ASP A 106 9.87 4.87 -5.90
C ASP A 106 8.64 5.10 -6.80
N VAL A 107 7.60 5.71 -6.21
CA VAL A 107 6.31 5.87 -6.86
C VAL A 107 6.41 6.89 -8.00
N PRO A 108 6.14 6.48 -9.25
CA PRO A 108 6.19 7.36 -10.41
C PRO A 108 5.19 8.50 -10.33
N ARG A 109 5.54 9.68 -10.88
CA ARG A 109 4.65 10.86 -10.90
C ARG A 109 3.29 10.58 -11.53
N VAL A 110 3.24 9.73 -12.56
CA VAL A 110 2.00 9.38 -13.25
C VAL A 110 1.02 8.60 -12.35
N LEU A 111 1.52 7.72 -11.46
CA LEU A 111 0.69 7.09 -10.43
C LEU A 111 0.22 8.12 -9.41
N ARG A 112 1.11 9.01 -8.95
CA ARG A 112 0.78 10.06 -7.96
C ARG A 112 -0.31 11.00 -8.49
N ALA A 113 -0.28 11.32 -9.78
CA ALA A 113 -1.29 12.14 -10.44
C ALA A 113 -2.66 11.47 -10.55
N ARG A 114 -2.74 10.13 -10.41
CA ARG A 114 -3.99 9.35 -10.45
C ARG A 114 -4.52 8.96 -9.06
N LEU A 115 -3.85 9.39 -7.98
CA LEU A 115 -4.31 9.13 -6.62
C LEU A 115 -5.73 9.66 -6.38
N GLY A 116 -6.59 8.80 -5.83
CA GLY A 116 -7.97 9.15 -5.49
C GLY A 116 -8.91 9.31 -6.69
N ILE A 117 -8.45 9.11 -7.94
CA ILE A 117 -9.33 9.14 -9.11
C ILE A 117 -10.06 7.80 -9.20
N VAL A 118 -11.35 7.81 -8.88
CA VAL A 118 -12.22 6.62 -9.06
C VAL A 118 -12.66 6.55 -10.52
N ARG A 119 -12.15 5.57 -11.26
CA ARG A 119 -12.61 5.27 -12.62
C ARG A 119 -13.61 4.12 -12.59
N LYS A 120 -14.66 4.23 -13.40
CA LYS A 120 -15.65 3.17 -13.55
C LYS A 120 -14.96 1.97 -14.22
N PRO A 121 -15.04 0.75 -13.66
CA PRO A 121 -14.52 -0.42 -14.35
C PRO A 121 -15.23 -0.56 -15.71
N ALA A 122 -14.48 -0.91 -16.75
CA ALA A 122 -15.07 -1.31 -18.02
C ALA A 122 -15.88 -2.59 -17.76
N LEU A 123 -17.20 -2.51 -18.02
CA LEU A 123 -18.14 -3.63 -17.90
C LEU A 123 -17.99 -4.59 -19.08
#